data_AF-A0A7S0YC77-F1
#
_entry.id   AF-A0A7S0YC77-F1
#
_cell.length_a   1.000
_cell.length_b   1.000
_cell.length_c   1.000
_cell.angle_alpha   90.00
_cell.angle_beta   90.00
_cell.angle_gamma   90.00
#
_symmetry.space_group_name_H-M   'P 1'
#
loop_
_entity.id
_entity.type
_entity.pdbx_description
1 polymer ?
#
loop_
_entity_poly.entity_id
_entity_poly.type
_entity_poly.pdbx_seq_one_letter_code
_entity_poly.pdbx_strand_id
1 'polypeptide(L)'
;MISLFILLSFFIFFIAVLICLPRSVKVELSALPSPAWIYLQIVLSLFYKKLIVKKRGPKIEVNLTKPVRISPTRFQGFMRLTGFAGQDGKVEPASAIIPASYPFVESFRLTMQALAHPQFPFPILGSVLSKNRSILLREIHHEDKLFFDCTVNPNYRITDKGHVEVDVVTCAHAMRTANDRGSGSSNVMVWKNTLTIIILTKRMKKKDESSAAASGDTSPSFGRLVTWHLTGDVGRRYGGVSGGLNPLYPW
;
A
#
# COMPACT_ATOMS: atom_id res chain seq x y z
N MET A 1 -16.17 -50.53 -11.07
CA MET A 1 -14.95 -50.28 -10.25
C MET A 1 -14.08 -49.12 -10.76
N ILE A 2 -13.98 -48.85 -12.07
CA ILE A 2 -13.15 -47.76 -12.63
C ILE A 2 -13.62 -46.35 -12.22
N SER A 3 -14.93 -46.13 -12.09
CA SER A 3 -15.51 -44.82 -11.73
C SER A 3 -15.13 -44.33 -10.31
N LEU A 4 -15.08 -45.24 -9.33
CA LEU A 4 -14.75 -44.91 -7.95
C LEU A 4 -13.27 -44.50 -7.79
N PHE A 5 -12.38 -45.13 -8.55
CA PHE A 5 -10.95 -44.81 -8.57
C PHE A 5 -10.67 -43.43 -9.18
N ILE A 6 -11.40 -43.06 -10.24
CA ILE A 6 -11.29 -41.75 -10.87
C ILE A 6 -11.79 -40.66 -9.91
N LEU A 7 -12.95 -40.85 -9.29
CA LEU A 7 -13.50 -39.92 -8.28
C LEU A 7 -12.55 -39.73 -7.09
N LEU A 8 -11.95 -40.81 -6.59
CA LEU A 8 -10.98 -40.76 -5.49
C LEU A 8 -9.69 -40.02 -5.89
N SER A 9 -9.21 -40.21 -7.12
CA SER A 9 -8.04 -39.52 -7.65
C SER A 9 -8.28 -38.01 -7.81
N PHE A 10 -9.45 -37.62 -8.33
CA PHE A 10 -9.86 -36.20 -8.39
C PHE A 10 -9.99 -35.59 -6.99
N PHE A 11 -10.54 -36.34 -6.02
CA PHE A 11 -10.68 -35.87 -4.65
C PHE A 11 -9.34 -35.68 -3.95
N ILE A 12 -8.41 -36.62 -4.10
CA ILE A 12 -7.04 -36.51 -3.56
C ILE A 12 -6.28 -35.36 -4.23
N PHE A 13 -6.40 -35.21 -5.56
CA PHE A 13 -5.82 -34.09 -6.28
C PHE A 13 -6.40 -32.75 -5.80
N PHE A 14 -7.72 -32.67 -5.60
CA PHE A 14 -8.39 -31.48 -5.10
C PHE A 14 -7.97 -31.12 -3.67
N ILE A 15 -7.84 -32.12 -2.78
CA ILE A 15 -7.31 -31.94 -1.43
C ILE A 15 -5.85 -31.50 -1.46
N ALA A 16 -5.01 -32.11 -2.30
CA ALA A 16 -3.61 -31.72 -2.46
C ALA A 16 -3.49 -30.27 -2.97
N VAL A 17 -4.33 -29.87 -3.94
CA VAL A 17 -4.43 -28.48 -4.40
C VAL A 17 -4.87 -27.55 -3.28
N LEU A 18 -5.86 -27.93 -2.47
CA LEU A 18 -6.33 -27.17 -1.30
C LEU A 18 -5.26 -27.00 -0.21
N ILE A 19 -4.44 -28.03 0.04
CA ILE A 19 -3.34 -27.99 1.00
C ILE A 19 -2.17 -27.15 0.47
N CYS A 20 -1.92 -27.18 -0.84
CA CYS A 20 -0.87 -26.39 -1.49
C CYS A 20 -1.27 -24.92 -1.76
N LEU A 21 -2.56 -24.56 -1.60
CA LEU A 21 -3.00 -23.18 -1.71
C LEU A 21 -2.43 -22.36 -0.55
N PRO A 22 -1.81 -21.19 -0.81
CA PRO A 22 -1.31 -20.33 0.26
C PRO A 22 -2.43 -19.96 1.22
N ARG A 23 -2.32 -20.37 2.49
CA ARG A 23 -3.31 -20.03 3.52
C ARG A 23 -3.45 -18.51 3.62
N SER A 24 -4.69 -18.03 3.66
CA SER A 24 -4.96 -16.64 3.99
C SER A 24 -4.58 -16.37 5.44
N VAL A 25 -4.09 -15.17 5.68
CA VAL A 25 -3.60 -14.71 6.97
C VAL A 25 -4.41 -13.49 7.34
N LYS A 26 -5.01 -13.52 8.53
CA LYS A 26 -5.76 -12.40 9.06
C LYS A 26 -5.07 -11.92 10.33
N VAL A 27 -4.74 -10.64 10.36
CA VAL A 27 -4.15 -9.96 11.51
C VAL A 27 -5.11 -8.86 11.94
N GLU A 28 -5.56 -8.92 13.18
CA GLU A 28 -6.44 -7.92 13.77
C GLU A 28 -5.67 -7.08 14.77
N LEU A 29 -5.72 -5.77 14.60
CA LEU A 29 -5.00 -4.82 15.44
C LEU A 29 -5.99 -3.85 16.07
N SER A 30 -5.86 -3.60 17.37
CA SER A 30 -6.69 -2.63 18.08
C SER A 30 -6.25 -1.18 17.86
N ALA A 31 -5.06 -0.96 17.32
CA ALA A 31 -4.48 0.36 17.03
C ALA A 31 -3.41 0.24 15.93
N LEU A 32 -3.01 1.39 15.36
CA LEU A 32 -1.92 1.42 14.38
C LEU A 32 -0.59 0.95 15.02
N PRO A 33 0.12 -0.01 14.39
CA PRO A 33 1.33 -0.60 14.95
C PRO A 33 2.48 0.41 14.98
N SER A 34 3.24 0.48 16.08
CA SER A 34 4.36 1.43 16.21
C SER A 34 5.36 1.33 15.05
N PRO A 35 5.84 2.44 14.46
CA PRO A 35 6.84 2.38 13.40
C PRO A 35 8.09 1.62 13.86
N ALA A 36 8.61 1.91 15.06
CA ALA A 36 9.80 1.25 15.60
C ALA A 36 9.65 -0.29 15.65
N TRP A 37 8.45 -0.76 16.05
CA TRP A 37 8.15 -2.19 16.07
C TRP A 37 8.11 -2.80 14.67
N ILE A 38 7.49 -2.13 13.71
CA ILE A 38 7.46 -2.58 12.30
C ILE A 38 8.88 -2.65 11.74
N TYR A 39 9.72 -1.64 11.99
CA TYR A 39 11.10 -1.63 11.51
C TYR A 39 11.95 -2.73 12.15
N LEU A 40 11.74 -3.03 13.45
CA LEU A 40 12.36 -4.18 14.08
C LEU A 40 11.98 -5.49 13.36
N GLN A 41 10.70 -5.69 13.06
CA GLN A 41 10.25 -6.86 12.28
C GLN A 41 10.89 -6.92 10.90
N ILE A 42 11.00 -5.78 10.20
CA ILE A 42 11.62 -5.68 8.89
C ILE A 42 13.09 -6.06 8.95
N VAL A 43 13.85 -5.54 9.92
CA VAL A 43 15.27 -5.85 10.10
C VAL A 43 15.45 -7.34 10.43
N LEU A 44 14.67 -7.88 11.37
CA LEU A 44 14.67 -9.32 11.66
C LEU A 44 14.31 -10.17 10.45
N SER A 45 13.47 -9.65 9.54
CA SER A 45 13.08 -10.35 8.32
C SER A 45 14.20 -10.54 7.31
N LEU A 46 15.26 -9.73 7.37
CA LEU A 46 16.40 -9.85 6.46
C LEU A 46 17.15 -11.18 6.63
N PHE A 47 17.05 -11.83 7.79
CA PHE A 47 17.70 -13.10 8.07
C PHE A 47 16.97 -14.32 7.46
N TYR A 48 15.68 -14.20 7.16
CA TYR A 48 14.87 -15.33 6.68
C TYR A 48 14.11 -15.08 5.36
N LYS A 49 13.82 -13.83 4.99
CA LYS A 49 13.22 -13.49 3.69
C LYS A 49 14.28 -13.39 2.62
N LYS A 50 13.96 -13.87 1.41
CA LYS A 50 14.91 -13.94 0.29
C LYS A 50 14.38 -13.20 -0.93
N LEU A 51 15.29 -12.58 -1.68
CA LEU A 51 15.01 -11.98 -3.00
C LEU A 51 14.92 -13.06 -4.08
N ILE A 52 13.82 -13.80 -4.05
CA ILE A 52 13.50 -14.87 -5.00
C ILE A 52 12.31 -14.46 -5.87
N VAL A 53 12.20 -15.04 -7.06
CA VAL A 53 11.03 -14.85 -7.92
C VAL A 53 9.93 -15.80 -7.45
N LYS A 54 8.80 -15.24 -6.99
CA LYS A 54 7.57 -16.00 -6.70
C LYS A 54 6.40 -15.32 -7.41
N LYS A 55 5.55 -16.11 -8.07
CA LYS A 55 4.31 -15.64 -8.72
C LYS A 55 3.10 -15.69 -7.79
N ARG A 56 3.22 -16.37 -6.65
CA ARG A 56 2.14 -16.55 -5.70
C ARG A 56 2.63 -16.54 -4.27
N GLY A 57 1.80 -16.05 -3.37
CA GLY A 57 2.01 -16.09 -1.93
C GLY A 57 0.70 -16.07 -1.15
N PRO A 58 0.77 -15.96 0.17
CA PRO A 58 -0.40 -15.91 1.02
C PRO A 58 -1.15 -14.59 0.82
N LYS A 59 -2.48 -14.65 0.88
CA LYS A 59 -3.31 -13.46 1.01
C LYS A 59 -3.14 -12.97 2.45
N ILE A 60 -2.57 -11.79 2.64
CA ILE A 60 -2.35 -11.21 3.97
C ILE A 60 -3.33 -10.06 4.14
N GLU A 61 -4.14 -10.14 5.17
CA GLU A 61 -5.17 -9.17 5.53
C GLU A 61 -4.82 -8.62 6.91
N VAL A 62 -4.67 -7.30 7.04
CA VAL A 62 -4.42 -6.61 8.30
C VAL A 62 -5.53 -5.61 8.50
N ASN A 63 -6.29 -5.74 9.60
CA ASN A 63 -7.49 -4.95 9.85
C ASN A 63 -7.38 -4.23 11.20
N LEU A 64 -7.83 -2.97 11.25
CA LEU A 64 -8.06 -2.29 12.50
C LEU A 64 -9.45 -2.64 13.06
N THR A 65 -9.49 -3.12 14.30
CA THR A 65 -10.75 -3.46 14.98
C THR A 65 -11.39 -2.28 15.68
N LYS A 66 -10.62 -1.21 15.93
CA LYS A 66 -11.11 0.06 16.49
C LYS A 66 -10.86 1.18 15.49
N PRO A 67 -11.76 2.18 15.44
CA PRO A 67 -11.56 3.31 14.56
C PRO A 67 -10.46 4.22 15.10
N VAL A 68 -9.75 4.87 14.19
CA VAL A 68 -8.79 5.93 14.49
C VAL A 68 -9.38 7.29 14.11
N ARG A 69 -8.99 8.32 14.87
CA ARG A 69 -9.21 9.71 14.49
C ARG A 69 -7.95 10.23 13.84
N ILE A 70 -8.12 11.18 12.92
CA ILE A 70 -7.01 11.87 12.30
C ILE A 70 -6.28 12.70 13.37
N SER A 71 -4.96 12.50 13.48
CA SER A 71 -4.14 13.27 14.42
C SER A 71 -3.96 14.70 13.89
N PRO A 72 -4.40 15.74 14.62
CA PRO A 72 -4.25 17.12 14.18
C PRO A 72 -2.79 17.49 13.91
N THR A 73 -1.87 17.02 14.76
CA THR A 73 -0.43 17.28 14.64
C THR A 73 0.17 16.65 13.38
N ARG A 74 -0.15 15.37 13.09
CA ARG A 74 0.34 14.70 11.86
C ARG A 74 -0.28 15.32 10.61
N PHE A 75 -1.56 15.66 10.67
CA PHE A 75 -2.26 16.33 9.58
C PHE A 75 -1.65 17.69 9.26
N GLN A 76 -1.43 18.54 10.27
CA GLN A 76 -0.78 19.84 10.06
C GLN A 76 0.65 19.68 9.51
N GLY A 77 1.41 18.71 10.03
CA GLY A 77 2.73 18.38 9.49
C GLY A 77 2.69 17.99 8.01
N PHE A 78 1.71 17.17 7.63
CA PHE A 78 1.46 16.80 6.23
C PHE A 78 1.12 18.02 5.38
N MET A 79 0.16 18.84 5.79
CA MET A 79 -0.33 20.00 5.04
C MET A 79 0.79 21.01 4.77
N ARG A 80 1.65 21.27 5.75
CA ARG A 80 2.82 22.13 5.60
C ARG A 80 3.86 21.54 4.65
N LEU A 81 4.16 20.25 4.81
CA LEU A 81 5.18 19.57 4.00
C LEU A 81 4.79 19.47 2.52
N THR A 82 3.50 19.30 2.24
CA THR A 82 2.96 19.11 0.88
C THR A 82 2.47 20.40 0.22
N GLY A 83 2.49 21.53 0.94
CA GLY A 83 2.08 22.83 0.43
C GLY A 83 0.57 23.07 0.39
N PHE A 84 -0.25 22.18 0.96
CA PHE A 84 -1.69 22.40 1.08
C PHE A 84 -2.04 23.52 2.08
N ALA A 85 -1.14 23.87 2.99
CA ALA A 85 -1.34 24.92 4.00
C ALA A 85 -1.20 26.36 3.47
N GLY A 86 -1.21 26.60 2.15
CA GLY A 86 -0.97 27.94 1.58
C GLY A 86 0.47 28.44 1.76
N GLN A 87 0.78 29.63 1.21
CA GLN A 87 2.13 30.21 1.27
C GLN A 87 2.54 30.74 2.65
N ASP A 88 1.57 31.11 3.49
CA ASP A 88 1.81 31.58 4.86
C ASP A 88 1.95 30.42 5.87
N GLY A 89 1.82 29.18 5.42
CA GLY A 89 1.96 27.96 6.22
C GLY A 89 0.86 27.77 7.26
N LYS A 90 -0.20 28.58 7.19
CA LYS A 90 -1.38 28.47 8.05
C LYS A 90 -2.35 27.48 7.44
N VAL A 91 -2.59 26.40 8.15
CA VAL A 91 -3.71 25.52 7.82
C VAL A 91 -4.97 26.24 8.25
N GLU A 92 -5.67 26.87 7.31
CA GLU A 92 -6.96 27.49 7.57
C GLU A 92 -7.88 26.47 8.26
N PRO A 93 -8.46 26.79 9.43
CA PRO A 93 -9.37 25.89 10.15
C PRO A 93 -10.62 25.53 9.34
N ALA A 94 -10.86 26.22 8.21
CA ALA A 94 -11.96 25.98 7.28
C ALA A 94 -11.73 24.82 6.30
N SER A 95 -10.54 24.23 6.15
CA SER A 95 -10.41 22.96 5.41
C SER A 95 -10.81 21.78 6.30
N ALA A 96 -12.08 21.72 6.71
CA ALA A 96 -12.64 20.59 7.43
C ALA A 96 -12.51 19.27 6.64
N ILE A 97 -12.28 19.39 5.32
CA ILE A 97 -12.12 18.30 4.37
C ILE A 97 -10.67 17.86 4.29
N ILE A 98 -10.46 16.57 4.47
CA ILE A 98 -9.17 15.91 4.41
C ILE A 98 -8.79 15.66 2.94
N PRO A 99 -7.58 16.03 2.48
CA PRO A 99 -7.13 15.75 1.13
C PRO A 99 -7.16 14.25 0.82
N ALA A 100 -7.55 13.88 -0.40
CA ALA A 100 -7.67 12.48 -0.82
C ALA A 100 -6.36 11.66 -0.66
N SER A 101 -5.20 12.33 -0.62
CA SER A 101 -3.90 11.71 -0.39
C SER A 101 -3.56 11.47 1.09
N TYR A 102 -4.24 12.12 2.04
CA TYR A 102 -3.90 12.02 3.46
C TYR A 102 -4.24 10.66 4.09
N PRO A 103 -5.36 9.98 3.77
CA PRO A 103 -5.65 8.66 4.34
C PRO A 103 -4.55 7.64 4.08
N PHE A 104 -3.81 7.76 2.97
CA PHE A 104 -2.61 6.96 2.70
C PHE A 104 -1.55 7.12 3.79
N VAL A 105 -1.30 8.35 4.25
CA VAL A 105 -0.31 8.66 5.29
C VAL A 105 -0.68 8.03 6.63
N GLU A 106 -1.97 8.00 6.96
CA GLU A 106 -2.47 7.35 8.18
C GLU A 106 -2.41 5.83 8.07
N SER A 107 -2.81 5.29 6.92
CA SER A 107 -2.92 3.84 6.70
C SER A 107 -1.60 3.17 6.34
N PHE A 108 -0.54 3.92 5.99
CA PHE A 108 0.71 3.35 5.49
C PHE A 108 1.38 2.40 6.50
N ARG A 109 1.22 2.65 7.80
CA ARG A 109 1.70 1.72 8.85
C ARG A 109 1.01 0.35 8.77
N LEU A 110 -0.25 0.31 8.36
CA LEU A 110 -0.99 -0.93 8.16
C LEU A 110 -0.44 -1.71 6.94
N THR A 111 -0.16 -0.99 5.85
CA THR A 111 0.53 -1.53 4.67
C THR A 111 1.90 -2.10 5.03
N MET A 112 2.71 -1.33 5.76
CA MET A 112 4.04 -1.78 6.19
C MET A 112 3.97 -2.99 7.11
N GLN A 113 2.98 -3.06 8.01
CA GLN A 113 2.74 -4.22 8.86
C GLN A 113 2.38 -5.48 8.07
N ALA A 114 1.56 -5.35 7.02
CA ALA A 114 1.21 -6.46 6.14
C ALA A 114 2.44 -7.00 5.38
N LEU A 115 3.31 -6.09 4.93
CA LEU A 115 4.55 -6.43 4.22
C LEU A 115 5.67 -6.94 5.17
N ALA A 116 5.68 -6.49 6.42
CA ALA A 116 6.57 -6.99 7.47
C ALA A 116 6.19 -8.40 7.94
N HIS A 117 4.94 -8.82 7.74
CA HIS A 117 4.42 -10.11 8.21
C HIS A 117 5.33 -11.30 7.81
N PRO A 118 5.57 -12.28 8.69
CA PRO A 118 6.48 -13.40 8.42
C PRO A 118 6.14 -14.22 7.17
N GLN A 119 4.84 -14.34 6.87
CA GLN A 119 4.36 -15.07 5.68
C GLN A 119 4.49 -14.27 4.37
N PHE A 120 4.72 -12.96 4.42
CA PHE A 120 5.08 -12.19 3.23
C PHE A 120 6.52 -12.56 2.83
N PRO A 121 6.76 -13.11 1.62
CA PRO A 121 7.99 -13.86 1.35
C PRO A 121 9.22 -12.99 1.03
N PHE A 122 9.04 -11.70 0.79
CA PHE A 122 10.09 -10.83 0.27
C PHE A 122 10.59 -9.84 1.32
N PRO A 123 11.90 -9.54 1.37
CA PRO A 123 12.38 -8.38 2.10
C PRO A 123 11.85 -7.11 1.43
N ILE A 124 11.40 -6.15 2.24
CA ILE A 124 10.75 -4.94 1.72
C ILE A 124 11.70 -3.74 1.62
N LEU A 125 12.83 -3.78 2.32
CA LEU A 125 13.88 -2.77 2.19
C LEU A 125 14.46 -2.83 0.78
N GLY A 126 14.61 -1.67 0.13
CA GLY A 126 15.05 -1.59 -1.26
C GLY A 126 13.95 -1.87 -2.29
N SER A 127 12.69 -2.06 -1.86
CA SER A 127 11.56 -2.10 -2.80
C SER A 127 11.24 -0.71 -3.33
N VAL A 128 10.65 -0.67 -4.53
CA VAL A 128 10.29 0.57 -5.22
C VAL A 128 8.77 0.64 -5.36
N LEU A 129 8.18 1.77 -4.97
CA LEU A 129 6.77 2.03 -5.24
C LEU A 129 6.63 2.51 -6.68
N SER A 130 5.98 1.71 -7.53
CA SER A 130 5.84 1.99 -8.96
C SER A 130 4.55 2.71 -9.30
N LYS A 131 3.44 2.31 -8.66
CA LYS A 131 2.12 2.89 -8.89
C LYS A 131 1.42 3.14 -7.57
N ASN A 132 0.71 4.26 -7.49
CA ASN A 132 -0.17 4.59 -6.37
C ASN A 132 -1.47 5.16 -6.96
N ARG A 133 -2.56 4.40 -6.85
CA ARG A 133 -3.89 4.84 -7.27
C ARG A 133 -4.76 5.03 -6.05
N SER A 134 -5.24 6.25 -5.85
CA SER A 134 -6.11 6.63 -4.74
C SER A 134 -7.46 7.09 -5.29
N ILE A 135 -8.55 6.63 -4.67
CA ILE A 135 -9.93 6.97 -5.01
C ILE A 135 -10.61 7.43 -3.73
N LEU A 136 -11.14 8.65 -3.75
CA LEU A 136 -12.03 9.16 -2.73
C LEU A 136 -13.48 8.90 -3.16
N LEU A 137 -14.24 8.19 -2.32
CA LEU A 137 -15.64 7.82 -2.57
C LEU A 137 -16.62 8.76 -1.84
N ARG A 138 -16.21 9.23 -0.66
CA ARG A 138 -16.90 10.23 0.15
C ARG A 138 -15.88 11.18 0.73
N GLU A 139 -16.22 12.46 0.86
CA GLU A 139 -15.42 13.41 1.61
C GLU A 139 -15.17 12.91 3.04
N ILE A 140 -13.93 13.07 3.51
CA ILE A 140 -13.52 12.67 4.84
C ILE A 140 -13.33 13.94 5.65
N HIS A 141 -13.88 13.97 6.85
CA HIS A 141 -13.79 15.09 7.77
C HIS A 141 -12.93 14.75 9.00
N HIS A 142 -12.52 15.76 9.77
CA HIS A 142 -11.67 15.58 10.94
C HIS A 142 -12.32 14.76 12.06
N GLU A 143 -13.64 14.87 12.18
CA GLU A 143 -14.46 14.15 13.15
C GLU A 143 -14.75 12.71 12.76
N ASP A 144 -14.49 12.33 11.49
CA ASP A 144 -14.71 10.97 11.02
C ASP A 144 -13.84 9.98 11.83
N LYS A 145 -14.50 8.91 12.26
CA LYS A 145 -13.87 7.74 12.88
C LYS A 145 -13.62 6.72 11.79
N LEU A 146 -12.35 6.52 11.44
CA LEU A 146 -11.95 5.69 10.31
C LEU A 146 -11.45 4.31 10.77
N PHE A 147 -12.00 3.26 10.20
CA PHE A 147 -11.44 1.92 10.21
C PHE A 147 -10.57 1.76 8.96
N PHE A 148 -9.45 1.06 9.09
CA PHE A 148 -8.60 0.73 7.96
C PHE A 148 -8.41 -0.77 7.85
N ASP A 149 -8.47 -1.27 6.62
CA ASP A 149 -8.04 -2.61 6.25
C ASP A 149 -7.00 -2.54 5.15
N CYS A 150 -6.10 -3.52 5.15
CA CYS A 150 -5.05 -3.66 4.17
C CYS A 150 -4.95 -5.10 3.71
N THR A 151 -4.98 -5.33 2.40
CA THR A 151 -4.85 -6.64 1.78
C THR A 151 -3.67 -6.66 0.82
N VAL A 152 -2.75 -7.60 1.01
CA VAL A 152 -1.70 -7.94 0.04
C VAL A 152 -2.27 -8.96 -0.94
N ASN A 153 -2.21 -8.65 -2.23
CA ASN A 153 -2.69 -9.55 -3.27
C ASN A 153 -1.81 -10.82 -3.31
N PRO A 154 -2.37 -12.04 -3.22
CA PRO A 154 -1.60 -13.27 -3.27
C PRO A 154 -1.03 -13.57 -4.66
N ASN A 155 -1.53 -12.93 -5.72
CA ASN A 155 -1.12 -13.17 -7.10
C ASN A 155 -0.09 -12.10 -7.52
N TYR A 156 1.18 -12.47 -7.47
CA TYR A 156 2.29 -11.57 -7.82
C TYR A 156 2.56 -11.61 -9.32
N ARG A 157 2.91 -10.46 -9.90
CA ARG A 157 3.28 -10.35 -11.32
C ARG A 157 4.79 -10.34 -11.46
N ILE A 158 5.28 -10.69 -12.63
CA ILE A 158 6.70 -10.57 -12.99
C ILE A 158 6.80 -9.48 -14.05
N THR A 159 7.68 -8.51 -13.85
CA THR A 159 7.96 -7.48 -14.85
C THR A 159 8.82 -8.04 -15.98
N ASP A 160 8.90 -7.33 -17.10
CA ASP A 160 9.78 -7.72 -18.23
C ASP A 160 11.26 -7.82 -17.80
N LYS A 161 11.64 -7.03 -16.78
CA LYS A 161 12.98 -7.04 -16.17
C LYS A 161 13.20 -8.17 -15.15
N GLY A 162 12.23 -9.06 -14.96
CA GLY A 162 12.31 -10.20 -14.04
C GLY A 162 12.11 -9.86 -12.56
N HIS A 163 11.63 -8.64 -12.25
CA HIS A 163 11.30 -8.23 -10.88
C HIS A 163 9.89 -8.69 -10.50
N VAL A 164 9.62 -8.77 -9.19
CA VAL A 164 8.29 -9.15 -8.70
C VAL A 164 7.49 -7.90 -8.40
N GLU A 165 6.29 -7.80 -8.97
CA GLU A 165 5.28 -6.81 -8.62
C GLU A 165 4.26 -7.38 -7.65
N VAL A 166 4.00 -6.64 -6.59
CA VAL A 166 3.00 -6.96 -5.57
C VAL A 166 2.03 -5.80 -5.47
N ASP A 167 0.73 -6.10 -5.55
CA ASP A 167 -0.29 -5.12 -5.25
C ASP A 167 -0.70 -5.18 -3.79
N VAL A 168 -0.84 -4.01 -3.18
CA VAL A 168 -1.42 -3.85 -1.85
C VAL A 168 -2.60 -2.91 -1.95
N VAL A 169 -3.76 -3.36 -1.48
CA VAL A 169 -4.99 -2.58 -1.44
C VAL A 169 -5.23 -2.17 0.00
N THR A 170 -5.53 -0.89 0.22
CA THR A 170 -5.86 -0.36 1.53
C THR A 170 -7.14 0.43 1.43
N CYS A 171 -8.11 0.17 2.30
CA CYS A 171 -9.38 0.87 2.31
C CYS A 171 -9.57 1.61 3.64
N ALA A 172 -10.31 2.71 3.58
CA ALA A 172 -10.80 3.41 4.76
C ALA A 172 -12.32 3.31 4.79
N HIS A 173 -12.85 2.99 5.95
CA HIS A 173 -14.27 2.89 6.21
C HIS A 173 -14.65 3.83 7.33
N ALA A 174 -15.65 4.69 7.10
CA ALA A 174 -16.18 5.56 8.13
C ALA A 174 -17.51 5.02 8.65
N MET A 175 -17.87 5.39 9.88
CA MET A 175 -19.23 5.15 10.38
C MET A 175 -20.25 5.83 9.47
N ARG A 176 -21.37 5.14 9.24
CA ARG A 176 -22.44 5.66 8.39
C ARG A 176 -23.09 6.88 9.04
N THR A 177 -23.31 7.89 8.23
CA THR A 177 -24.00 9.14 8.56
C THR A 177 -25.35 9.21 7.84
N ALA A 178 -26.19 10.20 8.18
CA ALA A 178 -27.47 10.41 7.51
C ALA A 178 -27.32 10.74 6.00
N ASN A 179 -26.14 11.20 5.58
CA ASN A 179 -25.86 11.59 4.20
C ASN A 179 -25.45 10.39 3.31
N ASP A 180 -25.17 9.23 3.90
CA ASP A 180 -24.76 8.03 3.16
C ASP A 180 -25.98 7.32 2.57
N ARG A 181 -25.94 7.06 1.26
CA ARG A 181 -27.01 6.35 0.55
C ARG A 181 -26.85 4.83 0.69
N GLY A 182 -27.97 4.13 0.94
CA GLY A 182 -28.07 2.66 0.91
C GLY A 182 -28.43 2.03 2.26
N SER A 183 -29.11 0.87 2.19
CA SER A 183 -29.30 -0.04 3.33
C SER A 183 -28.11 -1.00 3.39
N GLY A 184 -27.45 -1.12 4.54
CA GLY A 184 -26.25 -1.96 4.65
C GLY A 184 -25.50 -1.82 5.97
N SER A 185 -24.22 -2.20 5.96
CA SER A 185 -23.29 -2.18 7.09
C SER A 185 -23.28 -0.85 7.86
N SER A 186 -22.92 -0.90 9.15
CA SER A 186 -22.73 0.28 9.98
C SER A 186 -21.58 1.18 9.50
N ASN A 187 -20.68 0.64 8.67
CA ASN A 187 -19.55 1.36 8.10
C ASN A 187 -19.64 1.40 6.56
N VAL A 188 -19.25 2.53 5.96
CA VAL A 188 -19.23 2.75 4.51
C VAL A 188 -17.78 2.98 4.06
N MET A 189 -17.37 2.40 2.94
CA MET A 189 -16.06 2.67 2.36
C MET A 189 -16.02 4.09 1.81
N VAL A 190 -15.14 4.92 2.35
CA VAL A 190 -15.00 6.33 1.97
C VAL A 190 -13.79 6.57 1.09
N TRP A 191 -12.82 5.66 1.11
CA TRP A 191 -11.57 5.80 0.38
C TRP A 191 -10.94 4.44 0.09
N LYS A 192 -10.27 4.34 -1.05
CA LYS A 192 -9.51 3.17 -1.48
C LYS A 192 -8.19 3.57 -2.09
N ASN A 193 -7.15 2.82 -1.75
CA ASN A 193 -5.83 2.95 -2.33
C ASN A 193 -5.31 1.62 -2.85
N THR A 194 -4.57 1.67 -3.94
CA THR A 194 -3.91 0.51 -4.54
C THR A 194 -2.48 0.90 -4.87
N LEU A 195 -1.54 0.26 -4.18
CA LEU A 195 -0.11 0.39 -4.40
C LEU A 195 0.38 -0.79 -5.23
N THR A 196 1.25 -0.53 -6.19
CA THR A 196 2.06 -1.56 -6.84
C THR A 196 3.51 -1.37 -6.43
N ILE A 197 4.06 -2.35 -5.72
CA ILE A 197 5.42 -2.35 -5.20
C ILE A 197 6.25 -3.34 -6.02
N ILE A 198 7.43 -2.90 -6.46
CA ILE A 198 8.41 -3.72 -7.15
C ILE A 198 9.47 -4.18 -6.15
N ILE A 199 9.61 -5.49 -6.02
CA ILE A 199 10.71 -6.14 -5.29
C ILE A 199 11.84 -6.40 -6.28
N LEU A 200 12.97 -5.72 -6.06
CA LEU A 200 14.16 -5.85 -6.88
C LEU A 200 14.86 -7.19 -6.61
N THR A 201 14.56 -8.19 -7.42
CA THR A 201 15.23 -9.49 -7.43
C THR A 201 16.63 -9.40 -8.04
N LYS A 202 17.54 -10.33 -7.68
CA LYS A 202 18.86 -10.42 -8.34
C LYS A 202 18.66 -10.54 -9.84
N ARG A 203 19.33 -9.67 -10.62
CA ARG A 203 19.26 -9.62 -12.08
C ARG A 203 19.32 -11.03 -12.68
N MET A 204 18.25 -11.44 -13.37
CA MET A 204 18.41 -12.42 -14.44
C MET A 204 19.27 -11.73 -15.51
N LYS A 205 20.45 -12.27 -15.82
CA LYS A 205 21.23 -11.82 -16.98
C LYS A 205 20.38 -12.10 -18.23
N LYS A 206 19.72 -11.07 -18.76
CA LYS A 206 19.25 -11.07 -20.14
C LYS A 206 19.41 -9.67 -20.75
N LYS A 207 19.75 -9.72 -22.03
CA LYS A 207 20.25 -8.71 -22.96
C LYS A 207 19.56 -7.35 -22.77
N ASP A 208 20.36 -6.29 -22.74
CA ASP A 208 19.90 -4.92 -22.89
C ASP A 208 19.16 -4.79 -24.23
N GLU A 209 17.85 -4.96 -24.20
CA GLU A 209 16.97 -4.41 -25.22
C GLU A 209 16.64 -3.00 -24.75
N SER A 210 17.47 -2.06 -25.21
CA SER A 210 17.14 -0.64 -25.25
C SER A 210 15.77 -0.51 -25.91
N SER A 211 14.74 -0.16 -25.14
CA SER A 211 13.47 0.24 -25.73
C SER A 211 13.74 1.47 -26.58
N ALA A 212 13.73 1.31 -27.90
CA ALA A 212 13.81 2.42 -28.83
C ALA A 212 12.69 3.39 -28.48
N ALA A 213 13.05 4.62 -28.12
CA ALA A 213 12.09 5.69 -27.99
C ALA A 213 11.40 5.83 -29.35
N ALA A 214 10.08 5.63 -29.38
CA ALA A 214 9.26 5.97 -30.53
C ALA A 214 9.39 7.48 -30.75
N SER A 215 10.27 7.85 -31.68
CA SER A 215 10.42 9.21 -32.18
C SER A 215 9.44 9.42 -33.30
N GLY A 216 8.42 10.23 -33.04
CA GLY A 216 7.44 10.62 -34.04
C GLY A 216 6.13 11.02 -33.38
N ASP A 217 6.12 12.16 -32.70
CA ASP A 217 4.87 12.87 -32.48
C ASP A 217 5.12 14.36 -32.34
N THR A 218 4.35 15.16 -33.08
CA THR A 218 4.33 16.62 -32.98
C THR A 218 3.73 16.95 -31.62
N SER A 219 4.57 16.95 -30.60
CA SER A 219 4.13 17.13 -29.22
C SER A 219 3.45 18.50 -29.09
N PRO A 220 2.24 18.56 -28.50
CA PRO A 220 1.56 19.84 -28.32
C PRO A 220 2.43 20.77 -27.47
N SER A 221 2.36 22.08 -27.74
CA SER A 221 3.10 23.07 -26.95
C SER A 221 2.50 23.15 -25.54
N PHE A 222 3.30 22.83 -24.53
CA PHE A 222 2.90 22.93 -23.13
C PHE A 222 3.38 24.23 -22.49
N GLY A 223 2.48 24.95 -21.82
CA GLY A 223 2.83 26.07 -20.95
C GLY A 223 3.17 25.60 -19.53
N ARG A 224 4.19 26.21 -18.90
CA ARG A 224 4.54 25.90 -17.51
C ARG A 224 3.54 26.56 -16.54
N LEU A 225 2.76 25.74 -15.84
CA LEU A 225 1.80 26.22 -14.84
C LEU A 225 2.45 26.53 -13.48
N VAL A 226 3.35 25.66 -13.01
CA VAL A 226 3.96 25.76 -11.68
C VAL A 226 5.35 25.14 -11.68
N THR A 227 6.21 25.57 -10.75
CA THR A 227 7.50 24.94 -10.47
C THR A 227 7.57 24.58 -9.00
N TRP A 228 7.87 23.32 -8.70
CA TRP A 228 8.01 22.84 -7.33
C TRP A 228 9.48 22.80 -6.95
N HIS A 229 9.80 23.41 -5.81
CA HIS A 229 11.14 23.40 -5.25
C HIS A 229 11.15 22.40 -4.08
N LEU A 230 11.84 21.29 -4.28
CA LEU A 230 11.99 20.23 -3.28
C LEU A 230 13.39 20.28 -2.70
N THR A 231 13.50 20.38 -1.38
CA THR A 231 14.78 20.26 -0.69
C THR A 231 15.27 18.81 -0.71
N GLY A 232 16.59 18.59 -0.62
CA GLY A 232 17.16 17.24 -0.62
C GLY A 232 16.62 16.32 0.47
N ASP A 233 16.15 16.89 1.58
CA ASP A 233 15.63 16.14 2.73
C ASP A 233 14.12 15.84 2.68
N VAL A 234 13.41 16.23 1.62
CA VAL A 234 11.93 16.11 1.56
C VAL A 234 11.46 14.67 1.73
N GLY A 235 12.21 13.69 1.20
CA GLY A 235 11.89 12.27 1.34
C GLY A 235 11.93 11.81 2.80
N ARG A 236 12.94 12.24 3.55
CA ARG A 236 13.08 11.95 4.99
C ARG A 236 11.93 12.58 5.78
N ARG A 237 11.62 13.85 5.52
CA ARG A 237 10.52 14.55 6.19
C ARG A 237 9.17 13.88 5.90
N TYR A 238 8.94 13.46 4.67
CA TYR A 238 7.71 12.74 4.29
C TYR A 238 7.64 11.34 4.91
N GLY A 239 8.78 10.64 4.98
CA GLY A 239 8.91 9.36 5.69
C GLY A 239 8.59 9.49 7.18
N GLY A 240 8.97 10.60 7.82
CA GLY A 240 8.61 10.90 9.21
C GLY A 240 7.10 11.06 9.43
N VAL A 241 6.38 11.67 8.49
CA VAL A 241 4.93 11.88 8.61
C VAL A 241 4.14 10.60 8.26
N SER A 242 4.56 9.87 7.22
CA SER A 242 3.90 8.63 6.76
C SER A 242 4.31 7.37 7.54
N GLY A 243 5.43 7.40 8.25
CA GLY A 243 6.06 6.22 8.84
C GLY A 243 6.82 5.34 7.85
N GLY A 244 6.99 5.79 6.59
CA GLY A 244 7.69 5.09 5.53
C GLY A 244 9.13 5.56 5.33
N LEU A 245 10.03 5.12 6.20
CA LEU A 245 11.47 5.30 6.08
C LEU A 245 12.06 4.19 5.20
N ASN A 246 12.18 4.42 3.89
CA ASN A 246 12.90 3.51 3.00
C ASN A 246 14.34 4.03 2.82
N PRO A 247 15.38 3.23 3.11
CA PRO A 247 16.77 3.64 2.99
C PRO A 247 17.21 4.08 1.58
N LEU A 248 16.41 3.80 0.53
CA LEU A 248 16.67 4.26 -0.83
C LEU A 248 16.58 5.78 -1.00
N TYR A 249 15.83 6.47 -0.13
CA TYR A 249 15.74 7.93 -0.19
C TYR A 249 16.87 8.50 0.68
N PRO A 250 17.90 9.15 0.09
CA PRO A 250 19.05 9.64 0.82
C PRO A 250 18.67 10.70 1.86
N TRP A 251 19.55 10.79 2.86
CA TRP A 251 19.54 11.71 4.00
C TRP A 251 19.89 13.12 3.57
#